data_AF-A0A9W7XUV2-F1
#
_entry.id   AF-A0A9W7XUV2-F1
#
_cell.length_a   1.000
_cell.length_b   1.000
_cell.length_c   1.000
_cell.angle_alpha   90.00
_cell.angle_beta   90.00
_cell.angle_gamma   90.00
#
_symmetry.space_group_name_H-M   'P 1'
#
loop_
_entity.id
_entity.type
_entity.pdbx_description
1 polymer ?
#
loop_
_entity_poly.entity_id
_entity_poly.type
_entity_poly.pdbx_seq_one_letter_code
_entity_poly.pdbx_strand_id
1 'polypeptide(L)'
;MYPGICTLVLLVVEQLHKAAGQLGLDVHTHISVHGRFDRKPEGSDDLGRVDLALVAADSTAGHGVRVPESKLAYANMIGIIEAKAGDSKRDEQDALAQVYRYSRNIYYCQPNRRFVWGITVCGSKARACILLPDDMFISVPMDLHTCSGRMDLIDLLVRMSTCAVDRLGYDTSIRYDEKHRVWTADVVDDRTDQISVYTIDQVLLSADGTFGRHRRMFGSIGTIEQVESRTANAPCVYAIKDTWSVSRRDDSQAGQAICQEASVLRHIGNVLGTDPELSGSFPMLVSGGAVLLPESSGGERVFDTTDSLLAALGCEASSNAPRRTHVRLVMTPYAYPVQTLELADEFIIVLADITAVYMAIAQQCGILHRDISSANIMYTRDPAGGVHGVLVDFDYVQRGNIPTNQSEAIERGEIDQEADDTDGSDATDGSDATDGSDDTDGSDDTDGSDDTDGSEGPEQSGPAEQSGPAEQPAPTEQPTPAEQPAPAEHLVATHHPEAAEG
;
A
#
# COMPACT_ATOMS: atom_id res chain seq x y z
N MET A 1 8.15 27.56 15.24
CA MET A 1 7.75 27.27 13.84
C MET A 1 6.56 26.33 13.79
N TYR A 2 6.68 25.12 14.37
CA TYR A 2 5.60 24.13 14.45
C TYR A 2 4.25 24.63 14.97
N PRO A 3 4.16 25.40 16.07
CA PRO A 3 2.88 25.94 16.52
C PRO A 3 2.25 26.92 15.52
N GLY A 4 3.08 27.67 14.80
CA GLY A 4 2.64 28.68 13.84
C GLY A 4 2.03 28.08 12.58
N ILE A 5 2.65 27.05 12.00
CA ILE A 5 2.10 26.36 10.83
C ILE A 5 0.81 25.62 11.17
N CYS A 6 0.77 24.89 12.29
CA CYS A 6 -0.47 24.28 12.80
C CYS A 6 -1.59 25.30 12.93
N THR A 7 -1.30 26.44 13.58
CA THR A 7 -2.28 27.50 13.80
C THR A 7 -2.76 28.08 12.47
N LEU A 8 -1.85 28.31 11.52
CA LEU A 8 -2.20 28.80 10.19
C LEU A 8 -3.12 27.82 9.46
N VAL A 9 -2.73 26.54 9.38
CA VAL A 9 -3.51 25.53 8.67
C VAL A 9 -4.89 25.33 9.32
N LEU A 10 -4.94 25.25 10.66
CA LEU A 10 -6.19 25.18 11.42
C LEU A 10 -7.08 26.39 11.17
N LEU A 11 -6.51 27.60 11.17
CA LEU A 11 -7.25 28.83 10.89
C LEU A 11 -7.84 28.80 9.48
N VAL A 12 -7.05 28.41 8.47
CA VAL A 12 -7.50 28.34 7.07
C VAL A 12 -8.67 27.36 6.94
N VAL A 13 -8.52 26.16 7.48
CA VAL A 13 -9.58 25.14 7.48
C VAL A 13 -10.84 25.63 8.21
N GLU A 14 -10.71 26.26 9.37
CA GLU A 14 -11.85 26.79 10.13
C GLU A 14 -12.59 27.90 9.37
N GLN A 15 -11.84 28.83 8.74
CA GLN A 15 -12.43 29.89 7.94
C GLN A 15 -13.09 29.35 6.67
N LEU A 16 -12.50 28.33 6.04
CA LEU A 16 -13.08 27.68 4.88
C LEU A 16 -14.42 27.02 5.23
N HIS A 17 -14.49 26.27 6.34
CA HIS A 17 -15.74 25.66 6.79
C HIS A 17 -16.83 26.71 7.06
N LYS A 18 -16.47 27.84 7.67
CA LYS A 18 -17.42 28.95 7.89
C LYS A 18 -17.90 29.55 6.58
N ALA A 19 -17.00 29.79 5.63
CA ALA A 19 -17.33 30.36 4.32
C ALA A 19 -18.21 29.40 3.50
N ALA A 20 -17.89 28.11 3.50
CA ALA A 20 -18.67 27.07 2.82
C ALA A 20 -20.11 27.02 3.33
N GLY A 21 -20.29 26.97 4.66
CA GLY A 21 -21.62 26.99 5.28
C GLY A 21 -22.42 28.27 5.00
N GLN A 22 -21.76 29.42 4.88
CA GLN A 22 -22.41 30.69 4.51
C GLN A 22 -22.82 30.74 3.03
N LEU A 23 -22.02 30.15 2.15
CA LEU A 23 -22.25 30.16 0.71
C LEU A 23 -23.14 29.02 0.23
N GLY A 24 -23.54 28.10 1.11
CA GLY A 24 -24.29 26.90 0.75
C GLY A 24 -23.53 26.01 -0.22
N LEU A 25 -22.19 26.05 -0.17
CA LEU A 25 -21.34 25.18 -0.97
C LEU A 25 -21.29 23.81 -0.32
N ASP A 26 -21.59 22.78 -1.11
CA ASP A 26 -21.40 21.41 -0.71
C ASP A 26 -19.89 21.09 -0.78
N VAL A 27 -19.23 21.08 0.38
CA VAL A 27 -17.80 20.75 0.47
C VAL A 27 -17.71 19.25 0.72
N HIS A 28 -17.66 18.49 -0.36
CA HIS A 28 -17.63 17.03 -0.29
C HIS A 28 -16.35 16.47 0.36
N THR A 29 -15.26 17.26 0.40
CA THR A 29 -14.00 16.90 1.07
C THR A 29 -13.71 17.85 2.23
N HIS A 30 -14.05 17.42 3.44
CA HIS A 30 -13.66 18.17 4.62
C HIS A 30 -12.23 17.86 5.01
N ILE A 31 -11.31 18.81 4.90
CA ILE A 31 -9.94 18.63 5.42
C ILE A 31 -9.92 19.11 6.87
N SER A 32 -9.69 18.21 7.80
CA SER A 32 -9.37 18.56 9.19
C SER A 32 -7.89 18.37 9.46
N VAL A 33 -7.34 19.17 10.38
CA VAL A 33 -5.94 19.04 10.80
C VAL A 33 -5.87 18.54 12.22
N HIS A 34 -5.13 17.46 12.43
CA HIS A 34 -4.93 16.89 13.76
C HIS A 34 -3.66 17.47 14.39
N GLY A 35 -3.79 18.59 15.11
CA GLY A 35 -2.66 19.47 15.50
C GLY A 35 -1.93 19.18 16.82
N ARG A 36 -2.07 17.99 17.42
CA ARG A 36 -1.19 17.60 18.55
C ARG A 36 0.00 16.83 17.98
N PHE A 37 1.07 17.57 17.72
CA PHE A 37 2.36 17.13 17.20
C PHE A 37 2.81 15.78 17.79
N ASP A 38 3.48 14.98 16.97
CA ASP A 38 4.24 13.81 17.43
C ASP A 38 3.36 12.64 17.95
N ARG A 39 2.31 12.29 17.19
CA ARG A 39 1.47 11.12 17.46
C ARG A 39 1.71 10.00 16.47
N LYS A 40 1.78 8.78 16.98
CA LYS A 40 1.73 7.55 16.18
C LYS A 40 0.28 7.30 15.75
N PRO A 41 -0.02 7.28 14.44
CA PRO A 41 -1.36 6.96 13.96
C PRO A 41 -1.71 5.47 14.13
N GLU A 42 -3.00 5.16 14.17
CA GLU A 42 -3.49 3.78 13.99
C GLU A 42 -3.19 3.29 12.56
N GLY A 43 -2.90 1.99 12.42
CA GLY A 43 -2.44 1.39 11.17
C GLY A 43 -0.96 1.64 10.86
N SER A 44 -0.19 2.18 11.81
CA SER A 44 1.25 2.38 11.70
C SER A 44 2.02 1.14 12.15
N ASP A 45 2.80 0.57 11.25
CA ASP A 45 3.70 -0.56 11.54
C ASP A 45 5.09 -0.12 12.06
N ASP A 46 5.43 1.16 11.90
CA ASP A 46 6.67 1.76 12.39
C ASP A 46 6.52 2.52 13.73
N LEU A 47 7.62 2.99 14.31
CA LEU A 47 7.63 3.87 15.48
C LEU A 47 7.47 5.36 15.12
N GLY A 48 7.16 5.63 13.86
CA GLY A 48 7.00 6.94 13.27
C GLY A 48 5.86 7.72 13.89
N ARG A 49 6.06 9.04 13.95
CA ARG A 49 5.12 9.97 14.54
C ARG A 49 4.95 11.11 13.57
N VAL A 50 3.72 11.28 13.12
CA VAL A 50 3.40 12.32 12.14
C VAL A 50 3.29 13.66 12.86
N ASP A 51 3.92 14.68 12.28
CA ASP A 51 3.87 16.04 12.79
C ASP A 51 2.46 16.64 12.67
N LEU A 52 1.90 16.67 11.46
CA LEU A 52 0.49 16.96 11.22
C LEU A 52 -0.06 16.10 10.08
N ALA A 53 -1.35 15.80 10.12
CA ALA A 53 -2.06 15.12 9.04
C ALA A 53 -3.25 15.94 8.57
N LEU A 54 -3.50 15.88 7.26
CA LEU A 54 -4.75 16.30 6.65
C LEU A 54 -5.65 15.06 6.62
N VAL A 55 -6.81 15.11 7.28
CA VAL A 55 -7.77 14.00 7.32
C VAL A 55 -9.08 14.38 6.65
N ALA A 56 -9.69 13.44 5.96
CA ALA A 56 -11.07 13.59 5.49
C ALA A 56 -12.00 13.62 6.72
N ALA A 57 -12.89 14.60 6.83
CA ALA A 57 -13.87 14.62 7.91
C ALA A 57 -15.05 13.71 7.56
N ASP A 58 -15.59 13.11 8.61
CA ASP A 58 -16.77 12.27 8.55
C ASP A 58 -18.00 13.14 8.25
N SER A 59 -18.73 12.84 7.17
CA SER A 59 -19.94 13.55 6.73
C SER A 59 -21.04 13.60 7.80
N THR A 60 -20.98 12.69 8.78
CA THR A 60 -21.92 12.59 9.91
C THR A 60 -21.57 13.54 11.07
N ALA A 61 -20.35 14.07 11.10
CA ALA A 61 -19.89 15.01 12.11
C ALA A 61 -20.34 16.41 11.66
N GLY A 62 -21.42 16.92 12.25
CA GLY A 62 -21.96 18.24 11.93
C GLY A 62 -20.89 19.34 11.84
N HIS A 63 -21.19 20.41 11.09
CA HIS A 63 -20.26 21.50 10.77
C HIS A 63 -19.43 21.92 12.01
N GLY A 64 -18.11 21.71 11.97
CA GLY A 64 -17.20 22.10 13.04
C GLY A 64 -16.95 21.06 14.15
N VAL A 65 -17.44 19.83 14.02
CA VAL A 65 -17.08 18.75 14.95
C VAL A 65 -15.66 18.27 14.62
N ARG A 66 -14.72 18.58 15.52
CA ARG A 66 -13.37 17.98 15.51
C ARG A 66 -13.52 16.45 15.54
N VAL A 67 -12.85 15.76 14.62
CA VAL A 67 -12.63 14.31 14.72
C VAL A 67 -12.12 14.02 16.15
N PRO A 68 -12.75 13.13 16.92
CA PRO A 68 -12.31 12.82 18.28
C PRO A 68 -10.81 12.49 18.30
N GLU A 69 -10.08 13.04 19.28
CA GLU A 69 -8.61 12.92 19.40
C GLU A 69 -8.08 11.48 19.48
N SER A 70 -8.96 10.49 19.64
CA SER A 70 -8.67 9.05 19.72
C SER A 70 -8.77 8.32 18.37
N LYS A 71 -8.84 9.02 17.22
CA LYS A 71 -9.10 8.42 15.90
C LYS A 71 -8.12 8.87 14.80
N LEU A 72 -6.87 9.22 15.13
CA LEU A 72 -5.87 9.52 14.10
C LEU A 72 -5.40 8.20 13.49
N ALA A 73 -5.97 7.82 12.34
CA ALA A 73 -5.65 6.58 11.63
C ALA A 73 -5.19 6.90 10.21
N TYR A 74 -4.19 6.16 9.72
CA TYR A 74 -3.76 6.28 8.32
C TYR A 74 -4.90 6.01 7.34
N ALA A 75 -5.92 5.22 7.71
CA ALA A 75 -7.13 4.98 6.92
C ALA A 75 -7.94 6.25 6.57
N ASN A 76 -7.81 7.34 7.36
CA ASN A 76 -8.57 8.57 7.17
C ASN A 76 -7.73 9.75 6.66
N MET A 77 -6.43 9.54 6.41
CA MET A 77 -5.52 10.60 5.99
C MET A 77 -5.61 10.85 4.48
N ILE A 78 -5.76 12.12 4.10
CA ILE A 78 -5.62 12.58 2.71
C ILE A 78 -4.15 12.87 2.40
N GLY A 79 -3.42 13.41 3.36
CA GLY A 79 -2.03 13.76 3.17
C GLY A 79 -1.30 14.07 4.48
N ILE A 80 0.02 14.15 4.37
CA ILE A 80 0.94 14.21 5.51
C ILE A 80 1.68 15.52 5.48
N ILE A 81 1.82 16.18 6.62
CA ILE A 81 2.64 17.38 6.75
C ILE A 81 3.80 17.08 7.70
N GLU A 82 5.01 17.21 7.20
CA GLU A 82 6.24 17.10 7.97
C GLU A 82 6.89 18.47 8.08
N ALA A 83 7.30 18.87 9.28
CA ALA A 83 7.94 20.16 9.49
C ALA A 83 9.33 19.98 10.10
N LYS A 84 10.23 20.91 9.76
CA LYS A 84 11.59 21.01 10.31
C LYS A 84 11.85 22.46 10.70
N ALA A 85 12.42 22.66 11.88
CA ALA A 85 12.73 24.01 12.37
C ALA A 85 13.79 24.73 11.51
N GLY A 86 14.74 23.97 10.96
CA GLY A 86 15.78 24.47 10.04
C GLY A 86 15.36 24.40 8.57
N ASP A 87 16.09 25.13 7.74
CA ASP A 87 15.95 25.15 6.28
C ASP A 87 17.21 24.63 5.56
N SER A 88 18.04 23.85 6.27
CA SER A 88 19.22 23.25 5.67
C SER A 88 18.83 22.19 4.64
N LYS A 89 19.71 21.89 3.69
CA LYS A 89 19.49 20.79 2.73
C LYS A 89 19.23 19.46 3.42
N ARG A 90 19.86 19.23 4.57
CA ARG A 90 19.65 18.03 5.39
C ARG A 90 18.23 18.00 5.95
N ASP A 91 17.75 19.11 6.51
CA ASP A 91 16.38 19.21 7.02
C ASP A 91 15.36 18.97 5.89
N GLU A 92 15.60 19.53 4.71
CA GLU A 92 14.75 19.31 3.53
C GLU A 92 14.72 17.82 3.12
N GLN A 93 15.88 17.17 3.02
CA GLN A 93 15.98 15.74 2.70
C GLN A 93 15.34 14.86 3.76
N ASP A 94 15.55 15.17 5.05
CA ASP A 94 14.99 14.42 6.16
C ASP A 94 13.45 14.52 6.19
N ALA A 95 12.90 15.72 5.95
CA ALA A 95 11.45 15.93 5.85
C ALA A 95 10.83 15.15 4.68
N LEU A 96 11.46 15.23 3.51
CA LEU A 96 11.01 14.51 2.30
C LEU A 96 11.07 12.99 2.50
N ALA A 97 12.14 12.48 3.09
CA ALA A 97 12.26 11.07 3.39
C ALA A 97 11.19 10.59 4.39
N GLN A 98 10.81 11.42 5.36
CA GLN A 98 9.77 11.07 6.33
C GLN A 98 8.37 11.04 5.71
N VAL A 99 7.96 12.06 4.94
CA VAL A 99 6.65 12.01 4.25
C VAL A 99 6.56 10.82 3.30
N TYR A 100 7.66 10.47 2.63
CA TYR A 100 7.70 9.31 1.75
C TYR A 100 7.54 8.00 2.52
N ARG A 101 8.27 7.81 3.64
CA ARG A 101 8.09 6.64 4.52
C ARG A 101 6.65 6.52 5.04
N TYR A 102 6.09 7.61 5.53
CA TYR A 102 4.73 7.59 6.10
C TYR A 102 3.65 7.31 5.04
N SER A 103 3.90 7.62 3.76
CA SER A 103 2.96 7.32 2.68
C SER A 103 2.68 5.82 2.52
N ARG A 104 3.64 4.96 2.86
CA ARG A 104 3.49 3.50 2.86
C ARG A 104 2.29 3.05 3.71
N ASN A 105 2.16 3.60 4.91
CA ASN A 105 1.05 3.28 5.80
C ASN A 105 -0.30 3.76 5.24
N ILE A 106 -0.32 4.87 4.49
CA ILE A 106 -1.53 5.31 3.78
C ILE A 106 -1.90 4.31 2.68
N TYR A 107 -0.94 3.88 1.86
CA TYR A 107 -1.20 2.87 0.82
C TYR A 107 -1.68 1.53 1.41
N TYR A 108 -1.11 1.13 2.55
CA TYR A 108 -1.49 -0.07 3.26
C TYR A 108 -2.93 -0.01 3.78
N CYS A 109 -3.30 1.09 4.46
CA CYS A 109 -4.61 1.26 5.06
C CYS A 109 -5.71 1.68 4.07
N GLN A 110 -5.36 2.19 2.89
CA GLN A 110 -6.30 2.74 1.92
C GLN A 110 -6.14 2.04 0.55
N PRO A 111 -6.85 0.92 0.34
CA PRO A 111 -6.69 0.10 -0.87
C PRO A 111 -7.14 0.82 -2.16
N ASN A 112 -7.84 1.94 -2.06
CA ASN A 112 -8.25 2.80 -3.17
C ASN A 112 -7.35 4.04 -3.36
N ARG A 113 -6.07 3.99 -2.93
CA ARG A 113 -5.12 5.10 -3.08
C ARG A 113 -4.26 4.96 -4.34
N ARG A 114 -4.27 5.97 -5.22
CA ARG A 114 -3.45 6.05 -6.45
C ARG A 114 -2.13 6.79 -6.20
N PHE A 115 -2.19 7.88 -5.45
CA PHE A 115 -1.06 8.69 -5.04
C PHE A 115 -1.35 9.38 -3.71
N VAL A 116 -0.32 9.79 -2.98
CA VAL A 116 -0.47 10.44 -1.67
C VAL A 116 0.05 11.87 -1.72
N TRP A 117 -0.69 12.79 -1.09
CA TRP A 117 -0.23 14.17 -0.89
C TRP A 117 0.72 14.27 0.32
N GLY A 118 1.83 14.98 0.14
CA GLY A 118 2.73 15.39 1.20
C GLY A 118 2.90 16.91 1.23
N ILE A 119 3.17 17.48 2.39
CA ILE A 119 3.61 18.87 2.54
C ILE A 119 4.84 18.86 3.45
N THR A 120 5.93 19.45 3.00
CA THR A 120 7.10 19.68 3.86
C THR A 120 7.20 21.15 4.22
N VAL A 121 7.55 21.46 5.47
CA VAL A 121 7.77 22.84 5.93
C VAL A 121 9.12 22.92 6.62
N CYS A 122 10.14 23.38 5.91
CA CYS A 122 11.50 23.52 6.43
C CYS A 122 11.82 25.01 6.56
N GLY A 123 12.00 25.49 7.79
CA GLY A 123 12.15 26.92 8.01
C GLY A 123 10.88 27.68 7.61
N SER A 124 11.02 28.67 6.72
CA SER A 124 9.88 29.40 6.16
C SER A 124 9.34 28.80 4.86
N LYS A 125 9.93 27.72 4.34
CA LYS A 125 9.63 27.20 3.02
C LYS A 125 8.70 26.00 3.12
N ALA A 126 7.47 26.17 2.63
CA ALA A 126 6.54 25.07 2.43
C ALA A 126 6.65 24.51 1.01
N ARG A 127 6.54 23.19 0.84
CA ARG A 127 6.47 22.53 -0.47
C ARG A 127 5.40 21.46 -0.46
N ALA A 128 4.49 21.50 -1.42
CA ALA A 128 3.62 20.37 -1.74
C ALA A 128 4.42 19.28 -2.47
N CYS A 129 4.10 18.03 -2.15
CA CYS A 129 4.70 16.82 -2.69
C CYS A 129 3.59 15.87 -3.16
N ILE A 130 3.83 15.17 -4.26
CA ILE A 130 2.98 14.08 -4.74
C ILE A 130 3.84 12.83 -4.73
N LEU A 131 3.43 11.88 -3.90
CA LEU A 131 4.15 10.65 -3.60
C LEU A 131 3.50 9.56 -4.43
N LEU A 132 4.20 9.11 -5.47
CA LEU A 132 3.83 7.96 -6.28
C LEU A 132 4.53 6.70 -5.76
N PRO A 133 4.18 5.51 -6.27
CA PRO A 133 4.88 4.30 -5.91
C PRO A 133 6.39 4.31 -6.19
N ASP A 134 6.86 5.06 -7.18
CA ASP A 134 8.26 5.02 -7.62
C ASP A 134 8.93 6.39 -7.67
N ASP A 135 8.16 7.46 -7.46
CA ASP A 135 8.62 8.81 -7.74
C ASP A 135 7.95 9.80 -6.80
N MET A 136 8.60 10.96 -6.63
CA MET A 136 8.09 12.05 -5.82
C MET A 136 8.23 13.36 -6.57
N PHE A 137 7.10 14.02 -6.82
CA PHE A 137 7.07 15.34 -7.44
C PHE A 137 6.98 16.39 -6.37
N ILE A 138 7.88 17.38 -6.42
CA ILE A 138 8.00 18.41 -5.41
C ILE A 138 7.79 19.76 -6.08
N SER A 139 6.88 20.56 -5.51
CA SER A 139 6.64 21.93 -5.95
C SER A 139 7.82 22.87 -5.64
N VAL A 140 7.83 24.03 -6.31
CA VAL A 140 8.67 25.16 -5.91
C VAL A 140 8.32 25.63 -4.48
N PRO A 141 9.28 26.14 -3.69
CA PRO A 141 9.02 26.54 -2.31
C PRO A 141 8.10 27.75 -2.22
N MET A 142 7.06 27.64 -1.40
CA MET A 142 6.21 28.73 -0.94
C MET A 142 6.85 29.36 0.30
N ASP A 143 7.37 30.58 0.18
CA ASP A 143 7.98 31.29 1.32
C ASP A 143 6.91 31.95 2.19
N LEU A 144 6.67 31.37 3.36
CA LEU A 144 5.66 31.78 4.33
C LEU A 144 5.94 33.13 5.00
N HIS A 145 7.16 33.66 4.86
CA HIS A 145 7.45 35.04 5.26
C HIS A 145 6.84 36.06 4.30
N THR A 146 6.62 35.70 3.04
CA THR A 146 6.02 36.57 2.04
C THR A 146 4.49 36.48 2.03
N CYS A 147 3.83 37.54 1.56
CA CYS A 147 2.37 37.50 1.36
C CYS A 147 1.99 36.47 0.29
N SER A 148 2.74 36.43 -0.82
CA SER A 148 2.48 35.50 -1.93
C SER A 148 2.57 34.04 -1.47
N GLY A 149 3.66 33.64 -0.82
CA GLY A 149 3.83 32.25 -0.39
C GLY A 149 2.78 31.80 0.63
N ARG A 150 2.30 32.70 1.50
CA ARG A 150 1.15 32.41 2.36
C ARG A 150 -0.14 32.23 1.56
N MET A 151 -0.39 33.08 0.57
CA MET A 151 -1.56 32.95 -0.29
C MET A 151 -1.51 31.67 -1.13
N ASP A 152 -0.34 31.26 -1.62
CA ASP A 152 -0.16 30.02 -2.37
C ASP A 152 -0.49 28.79 -1.50
N LEU A 153 -0.02 28.77 -0.25
CA LEU A 153 -0.36 27.69 0.70
C LEU A 153 -1.87 27.69 1.04
N ILE A 154 -2.46 28.87 1.23
CA ILE A 154 -3.91 28.99 1.48
C ILE A 154 -4.70 28.47 0.29
N ASP A 155 -4.35 28.89 -0.93
CA ASP A 155 -5.01 28.46 -2.17
C ASP A 155 -4.90 26.94 -2.35
N LEU A 156 -3.73 26.35 -2.07
CA LEU A 156 -3.55 24.90 -2.07
C LEU A 156 -4.52 24.21 -1.11
N LEU A 157 -4.55 24.62 0.17
CA LEU A 157 -5.41 24.00 1.19
C LEU A 157 -6.90 24.15 0.87
N VAL A 158 -7.31 25.32 0.33
CA VAL A 158 -8.68 25.55 -0.13
C VAL A 158 -9.01 24.62 -1.29
N ARG A 159 -8.15 24.56 -2.32
CA ARG A 159 -8.36 23.67 -3.48
C ARG A 159 -8.43 22.21 -3.09
N MET A 160 -7.55 21.75 -2.21
CA MET A 160 -7.58 20.37 -1.71
C MET A 160 -8.91 20.06 -0.99
N SER A 161 -9.49 21.04 -0.30
CA SER A 161 -10.77 20.85 0.39
C SER A 161 -11.97 20.89 -0.57
N THR A 162 -11.84 21.51 -1.74
CA THR A 162 -12.98 21.69 -2.68
C THR A 162 -12.87 20.83 -3.94
N CYS A 163 -11.74 20.18 -4.20
CA CYS A 163 -11.55 19.36 -5.39
C CYS A 163 -12.20 17.97 -5.23
N ALA A 164 -12.42 17.32 -6.37
CA ALA A 164 -12.91 15.95 -6.41
C ALA A 164 -11.87 14.97 -5.83
N VAL A 165 -12.35 13.85 -5.28
CA VAL A 165 -11.51 12.89 -4.52
C VAL A 165 -10.43 12.22 -5.38
N ASP A 166 -10.63 12.12 -6.70
CA ASP A 166 -9.62 11.65 -7.66
C ASP A 166 -8.39 12.56 -7.69
N ARG A 167 -8.59 13.88 -7.52
CA ARG A 167 -7.51 14.88 -7.40
C ARG A 167 -6.78 14.81 -6.05
N LEU A 168 -7.41 14.19 -5.06
CA LEU A 168 -6.80 13.85 -3.78
C LEU A 168 -6.12 12.48 -3.79
N GLY A 169 -6.10 11.82 -4.94
CA GLY A 169 -5.42 10.54 -5.14
C GLY A 169 -6.27 9.33 -4.80
N TYR A 170 -7.59 9.48 -4.67
CA TYR A 170 -8.48 8.31 -4.58
C TYR A 170 -8.75 7.71 -5.96
N ASP A 171 -8.87 6.39 -6.01
CA ASP A 171 -9.41 5.64 -7.13
C ASP A 171 -10.93 5.62 -7.03
N THR A 172 -11.62 6.37 -7.91
CA THR A 172 -13.08 6.43 -7.94
C THR A 172 -13.74 5.17 -8.51
N SER A 173 -12.96 4.26 -9.10
CA SER A 173 -13.44 2.97 -9.57
C SER A 173 -13.49 1.92 -8.45
N ILE A 174 -12.86 2.17 -7.30
CA ILE A 174 -13.01 1.38 -6.07
C ILE A 174 -13.86 2.16 -5.07
N ARG A 175 -15.07 1.69 -4.81
CA ARG A 175 -16.07 2.43 -4.03
C ARG A 175 -16.93 1.53 -3.18
N TYR A 176 -17.39 2.08 -2.06
CA TYR A 176 -18.35 1.41 -1.21
C TYR A 176 -19.75 1.55 -1.82
N ASP A 177 -20.41 0.42 -2.06
CA ASP A 177 -21.79 0.37 -2.52
C ASP A 177 -22.71 0.28 -1.30
N GLU A 178 -23.43 1.37 -1.00
CA GLU A 178 -24.31 1.48 0.17
C GLU A 178 -25.52 0.53 0.08
N LYS A 179 -26.04 0.26 -1.13
CA LYS A 179 -27.19 -0.62 -1.34
C LYS A 179 -26.88 -2.06 -0.92
N HIS A 180 -25.72 -2.56 -1.34
CA HIS A 180 -25.28 -3.93 -1.10
C HIS A 180 -24.33 -4.04 0.11
N ARG A 181 -23.94 -2.90 0.70
CA ARG A 181 -23.07 -2.76 1.86
C ARG A 181 -21.69 -3.44 1.67
N VAL A 182 -21.16 -3.36 0.46
CA VAL A 182 -19.91 -4.03 0.06
C VAL A 182 -19.01 -3.06 -0.69
N TRP A 183 -17.70 -3.25 -0.59
CA TRP A 183 -16.77 -2.56 -1.48
C TRP A 183 -16.88 -3.16 -2.89
N THR A 184 -16.67 -2.33 -3.90
CA THR A 184 -16.75 -2.73 -5.30
C THR A 184 -15.58 -2.16 -6.08
N ALA A 185 -15.21 -2.85 -7.16
CA ALA A 185 -14.23 -2.38 -8.13
C ALA A 185 -14.76 -2.51 -9.56
N ASP A 186 -14.68 -1.44 -10.34
CA ASP A 186 -14.89 -1.51 -11.79
C ASP A 186 -13.70 -2.26 -12.43
N VAL A 187 -13.98 -3.20 -13.31
CA VAL A 187 -12.98 -3.96 -14.07
C VAL A 187 -13.32 -3.82 -15.55
N VAL A 188 -12.38 -3.26 -16.31
CA VAL A 188 -12.47 -3.12 -17.76
C VAL A 188 -11.91 -4.38 -18.40
N ASP A 189 -12.65 -4.98 -19.32
CA ASP A 189 -12.11 -6.04 -20.18
C ASP A 189 -11.45 -5.42 -21.43
N ASP A 190 -10.14 -5.55 -21.56
CA ASP A 190 -9.35 -4.94 -22.66
C ASP A 190 -9.67 -5.49 -24.07
N ARG A 191 -10.50 -6.54 -24.20
CA ARG A 191 -10.91 -7.12 -25.50
C ARG A 191 -12.30 -6.67 -25.93
N THR A 192 -13.17 -6.41 -24.98
CA THR A 192 -14.59 -6.08 -25.22
C THR A 192 -14.95 -4.66 -24.84
N ASP A 193 -14.04 -3.96 -24.15
CA ASP A 193 -14.24 -2.65 -23.53
C ASP A 193 -15.45 -2.62 -22.56
N GLN A 194 -15.94 -3.80 -22.14
CA GLN A 194 -17.02 -3.93 -21.19
C GLN A 194 -16.50 -3.68 -19.78
N ILE A 195 -17.27 -2.91 -19.02
CA ILE A 195 -17.00 -2.68 -17.60
C ILE A 195 -17.91 -3.58 -16.78
N SER A 196 -17.31 -4.41 -15.93
CA SER A 196 -18.00 -5.24 -14.95
C SER A 196 -17.67 -4.77 -13.54
N VAL A 197 -18.64 -4.77 -12.63
CA VAL A 197 -18.45 -4.32 -11.26
C VAL A 197 -18.37 -5.54 -10.34
N TYR A 198 -17.19 -5.79 -9.78
CA TYR A 198 -16.93 -6.90 -8.87
C TYR A 198 -17.00 -6.46 -7.41
N THR A 199 -17.46 -7.33 -6.52
CA THR A 199 -17.38 -7.10 -5.08
C THR A 199 -15.97 -7.31 -4.56
N ILE A 200 -15.61 -6.59 -3.50
CA ILE A 200 -14.41 -6.81 -2.69
C ILE A 200 -14.88 -7.26 -1.32
N ASP A 201 -14.73 -8.56 -1.08
CA ASP A 201 -15.19 -9.24 0.13
C ASP A 201 -14.05 -9.46 1.13
N GLN A 202 -12.81 -9.52 0.62
CA GLN A 202 -11.61 -9.69 1.43
C GLN A 202 -10.43 -8.91 0.85
N VAL A 203 -9.60 -8.32 1.70
CA VAL A 203 -8.27 -7.83 1.31
C VAL A 203 -7.27 -8.97 1.56
N LEU A 204 -6.65 -9.46 0.50
CA LEU A 204 -5.68 -10.57 0.54
C LEU A 204 -4.23 -10.05 0.64
N LEU A 205 -3.97 -8.91 0.01
CA LEU A 205 -2.69 -8.22 0.04
C LEU A 205 -2.94 -6.72 -0.06
N SER A 206 -2.32 -5.96 0.83
CA SER A 206 -2.27 -4.50 0.76
C SER A 206 -0.95 -4.02 0.18
N ALA A 207 -0.92 -2.79 -0.33
CA ALA A 207 0.32 -2.18 -0.80
C ALA A 207 1.15 -1.71 0.41
N ASP A 208 2.14 -2.50 0.79
CA ASP A 208 3.02 -2.31 1.95
C ASP A 208 4.45 -1.91 1.57
N GLY A 209 4.80 -1.88 0.28
CA GLY A 209 6.09 -1.42 -0.21
C GLY A 209 6.23 0.11 -0.12
N THR A 210 7.46 0.58 0.15
CA THR A 210 7.80 2.01 -0.01
C THR A 210 8.01 2.37 -1.48
N PHE A 211 8.49 1.40 -2.28
CA PHE A 211 8.66 1.55 -3.72
C PHE A 211 8.03 0.38 -4.48
N GLY A 212 7.69 0.60 -5.75
CA GLY A 212 7.39 -0.48 -6.69
C GLY A 212 5.94 -0.50 -7.18
N ARG A 213 5.43 -1.68 -7.48
CA ARG A 213 4.13 -1.83 -8.18
C ARG A 213 2.90 -1.44 -7.35
N HIS A 214 3.05 -1.27 -6.02
CA HIS A 214 1.95 -1.09 -5.06
C HIS A 214 0.80 -2.07 -5.33
N ARG A 215 1.16 -3.35 -5.47
CA ARG A 215 0.26 -4.46 -5.77
C ARG A 215 -0.71 -4.66 -4.60
N ARG A 216 -1.98 -4.82 -4.93
CA ARG A 216 -3.07 -5.18 -4.03
C ARG A 216 -3.78 -6.40 -4.57
N MET A 217 -4.26 -7.25 -3.67
CA MET A 217 -5.03 -8.44 -4.01
C MET A 217 -6.32 -8.44 -3.20
N PHE A 218 -7.45 -8.68 -3.86
CA PHE A 218 -8.76 -8.76 -3.24
C PHE A 218 -9.43 -10.10 -3.53
N GLY A 219 -10.19 -10.62 -2.56
CA GLY A 219 -11.10 -11.73 -2.74
C GLY A 219 -12.48 -11.22 -3.15
N SER A 220 -13.10 -11.89 -4.12
CA SER A 220 -14.42 -11.54 -4.62
C SER A 220 -15.33 -12.76 -4.75
N ILE A 221 -16.58 -12.61 -4.33
CA ILE A 221 -17.64 -13.60 -4.55
C ILE A 221 -18.26 -13.51 -5.96
N GLY A 222 -18.04 -12.41 -6.69
CA GLY A 222 -18.51 -12.22 -8.05
C GLY A 222 -18.85 -10.78 -8.42
N THR A 223 -19.61 -10.61 -9.50
CA THR A 223 -20.14 -9.30 -9.89
C THR A 223 -21.32 -8.91 -9.03
N ILE A 224 -21.59 -7.61 -8.90
CA ILE A 224 -22.72 -7.11 -8.11
C ILE A 224 -24.07 -7.71 -8.55
N GLU A 225 -24.25 -7.92 -9.86
CA GLU A 225 -25.42 -8.58 -10.44
C GLU A 225 -25.55 -10.05 -9.99
N GLN A 226 -24.42 -10.75 -9.82
CA GLN A 226 -24.40 -12.13 -9.33
C GLN A 226 -24.70 -12.19 -7.83
N VAL A 227 -24.29 -11.18 -7.05
CA VAL A 227 -24.48 -11.14 -5.60
C VAL A 227 -25.95 -11.00 -5.21
N GLU A 228 -26.77 -10.27 -5.97
CA GLU A 228 -28.22 -10.19 -5.73
C GLU A 228 -28.90 -11.58 -5.71
N SER A 229 -28.28 -12.57 -6.36
CA SER A 229 -28.79 -13.95 -6.44
C SER A 229 -28.12 -14.95 -5.48
N ARG A 230 -27.05 -14.55 -4.77
CA ARG A 230 -26.23 -15.43 -3.92
C ARG A 230 -26.54 -15.23 -2.42
N THR A 231 -26.20 -16.24 -1.61
CA THR A 231 -26.41 -16.21 -0.16
C THR A 231 -25.38 -15.34 0.55
N ALA A 232 -25.72 -14.82 1.72
CA ALA A 232 -24.90 -13.90 2.52
C ALA A 232 -23.51 -14.42 2.94
N ASN A 233 -23.22 -15.71 2.75
CA ASN A 233 -21.96 -16.36 3.13
C ASN A 233 -21.30 -17.10 1.96
N ALA A 234 -21.47 -16.61 0.72
CA ALA A 234 -20.79 -17.20 -0.43
C ALA A 234 -19.25 -17.07 -0.26
N PRO A 235 -18.47 -18.13 -0.50
CA PRO A 235 -17.01 -18.03 -0.47
C PRO A 235 -16.50 -17.22 -1.67
N CYS A 236 -15.34 -16.57 -1.50
CA CYS A 236 -14.64 -15.95 -2.61
C CYS A 236 -14.28 -17.02 -3.65
N VAL A 237 -14.51 -16.69 -4.93
CA VAL A 237 -14.21 -17.57 -6.07
C VAL A 237 -13.29 -16.90 -7.09
N TYR A 238 -13.15 -15.58 -6.99
CA TYR A 238 -12.24 -14.79 -7.79
C TYR A 238 -11.20 -14.10 -6.90
N ALA A 239 -9.98 -13.99 -7.43
CA ALA A 239 -8.98 -13.06 -6.95
C ALA A 239 -8.93 -11.87 -7.91
N ILE A 240 -8.89 -10.65 -7.36
CA ILE A 240 -8.72 -9.41 -8.10
C ILE A 240 -7.31 -8.91 -7.82
N LYS A 241 -6.46 -8.86 -8.85
CA LYS A 241 -5.13 -8.28 -8.80
C LYS A 241 -5.20 -6.83 -9.28
N ASP A 242 -4.74 -5.91 -8.46
CA ASP A 242 -4.73 -4.46 -8.72
C ASP A 242 -3.30 -3.95 -8.55
N THR A 243 -2.72 -3.37 -9.61
CA THR A 243 -1.27 -3.14 -9.64
C THR A 243 -0.87 -2.04 -10.64
N TRP A 244 0.18 -1.28 -10.31
CA TRP A 244 0.82 -0.35 -11.23
C TRP A 244 1.90 -1.07 -12.03
N SER A 245 1.59 -1.45 -13.27
CA SER A 245 2.47 -2.23 -14.15
C SER A 245 3.33 -1.32 -15.03
N VAL A 246 4.60 -1.67 -15.25
CA VAL A 246 5.49 -0.93 -16.16
C VAL A 246 4.94 -1.01 -17.58
N SER A 247 4.80 0.13 -18.23
CA SER A 247 4.32 0.25 -19.63
C SER A 247 5.50 0.45 -20.57
N ARG A 248 5.54 -0.25 -21.71
CA ARG A 248 6.62 -0.06 -22.70
C ARG A 248 6.33 1.20 -23.51
N ARG A 249 7.40 1.94 -23.88
CA ARG A 249 7.29 3.23 -24.58
C ARG A 249 6.52 3.17 -25.91
N ASP A 250 6.50 2.00 -26.57
CA ASP A 250 5.88 1.80 -27.88
C ASP A 250 4.36 1.54 -27.84
N ASP A 251 3.79 1.31 -26.65
CA ASP A 251 2.34 1.06 -26.45
C ASP A 251 1.50 2.34 -26.58
N SER A 252 2.15 3.47 -26.83
CA SER A 252 1.53 4.80 -26.93
C SER A 252 0.90 5.10 -28.31
N GLN A 253 1.02 4.21 -29.30
CA GLN A 253 0.46 4.44 -30.65
C GLN A 253 -0.99 3.95 -30.87
N ALA A 254 -1.60 3.28 -29.91
CA ALA A 254 -3.04 3.05 -29.89
C ALA A 254 -3.45 2.96 -28.42
N GLY A 255 -4.50 3.67 -28.00
CA GLY A 255 -5.00 3.70 -26.62
C GLY A 255 -5.56 2.36 -26.12
N GLN A 256 -4.83 1.27 -26.27
CA GLN A 256 -5.03 -0.03 -25.65
C GLN A 256 -3.65 -0.42 -25.14
N ALA A 257 -3.32 0.01 -23.91
CA ALA A 257 -2.21 -0.58 -23.19
C ALA A 257 -2.56 -2.06 -22.96
N ILE A 258 -2.05 -2.94 -23.81
CA ILE A 258 -2.26 -4.38 -23.67
C ILE A 258 -1.56 -4.80 -22.37
N CYS A 259 -2.33 -5.26 -21.39
CA CYS A 259 -1.75 -5.84 -20.19
C CYS A 259 -0.99 -7.12 -20.57
N GLN A 260 0.34 -7.11 -20.42
CA GLN A 260 1.19 -8.24 -20.77
C GLN A 260 0.78 -9.50 -20.01
N GLU A 261 0.54 -9.39 -18.70
CA GLU A 261 0.08 -10.49 -17.87
C GLU A 261 -1.28 -11.03 -18.34
N ALA A 262 -2.25 -10.15 -18.63
CA ALA A 262 -3.55 -10.57 -19.16
C ALA A 262 -3.41 -11.37 -20.47
N SER A 263 -2.52 -10.94 -21.37
CA SER A 263 -2.21 -11.69 -22.59
C SER A 263 -1.60 -13.07 -22.29
N VAL A 264 -0.72 -13.16 -21.29
CA VAL A 264 -0.07 -14.41 -20.85
C VAL A 264 -1.09 -15.37 -20.27
N LEU A 265 -1.91 -14.93 -19.32
CA LEU A 265 -2.93 -15.76 -18.68
C LEU A 265 -3.95 -16.28 -19.70
N ARG A 266 -4.35 -15.46 -20.67
CA ARG A 266 -5.21 -15.91 -21.77
C ARG A 266 -4.56 -16.98 -22.64
N HIS A 267 -3.28 -16.83 -22.96
CA HIS A 267 -2.55 -17.82 -23.74
C HIS A 267 -2.46 -19.15 -23.00
N ILE A 268 -2.08 -19.12 -21.72
CA ILE A 268 -2.04 -20.32 -20.86
C ILE A 268 -3.43 -20.97 -20.80
N GLY A 269 -4.48 -20.19 -20.55
CA GLY A 269 -5.85 -20.69 -20.51
C GLY A 269 -6.35 -21.28 -21.84
N ASN A 270 -5.95 -20.72 -22.98
CA ASN A 270 -6.31 -21.25 -24.30
C ASN A 270 -5.62 -22.59 -24.60
N VAL A 271 -4.40 -22.79 -24.10
CA VAL A 271 -3.60 -24.00 -24.38
C VAL A 271 -3.92 -25.11 -23.36
N LEU A 272 -3.98 -24.77 -22.08
CA LEU A 272 -4.08 -25.73 -20.98
C LEU A 272 -5.46 -25.78 -20.31
N GLY A 273 -6.35 -24.81 -20.56
CA GLY A 273 -7.60 -24.68 -19.82
C GLY A 273 -8.62 -25.81 -20.05
N THR A 274 -8.44 -26.64 -21.07
CA THR A 274 -9.27 -27.84 -21.30
C THR A 274 -8.66 -29.12 -20.73
N ASP A 275 -7.45 -29.06 -20.17
CA ASP A 275 -6.80 -30.21 -19.55
C ASP A 275 -7.38 -30.44 -18.15
N PRO A 276 -8.08 -31.56 -17.90
CA PRO A 276 -8.69 -31.84 -16.61
C PRO A 276 -7.66 -32.09 -15.50
N GLU A 277 -6.43 -32.52 -15.82
CA GLU A 277 -5.38 -32.77 -14.83
C GLU A 277 -4.72 -31.48 -14.34
N LEU A 278 -4.77 -30.42 -15.14
CA LEU A 278 -4.21 -29.10 -14.80
C LEU A 278 -5.29 -28.07 -14.42
N SER A 279 -6.55 -28.48 -14.44
CA SER A 279 -7.70 -27.62 -14.17
C SER A 279 -7.62 -27.07 -12.75
N GLY A 280 -7.46 -25.75 -12.63
CA GLY A 280 -7.36 -25.07 -11.34
C GLY A 280 -5.94 -24.92 -10.81
N SER A 281 -4.92 -25.48 -11.47
CA SER A 281 -3.52 -25.38 -11.04
C SER A 281 -2.82 -24.09 -11.49
N PHE A 282 -3.53 -23.22 -12.20
CA PHE A 282 -3.06 -21.90 -12.62
C PHE A 282 -4.25 -20.92 -12.74
N PRO A 283 -4.02 -19.60 -12.60
CA PRO A 283 -5.05 -18.59 -12.77
C PRO A 283 -5.56 -18.52 -14.21
N MET A 284 -6.88 -18.66 -14.36
CA MET A 284 -7.64 -18.33 -15.54
C MET A 284 -8.11 -16.88 -15.45
N LEU A 285 -7.76 -16.05 -16.43
CA LEU A 285 -8.26 -14.68 -16.52
C LEU A 285 -9.76 -14.69 -16.89
N VAL A 286 -10.57 -14.04 -16.06
CA VAL A 286 -12.01 -13.89 -16.24
C VAL A 286 -12.34 -12.58 -16.96
N SER A 287 -11.73 -11.48 -16.50
CA SER A 287 -11.86 -10.13 -17.05
C SER A 287 -10.66 -9.31 -16.60
N GLY A 288 -10.24 -8.31 -17.35
CA GLY A 288 -9.18 -7.42 -16.89
C GLY A 288 -8.50 -6.61 -17.99
N GLY A 289 -7.83 -5.56 -17.55
CA GLY A 289 -7.23 -4.55 -18.42
C GLY A 289 -6.72 -3.35 -17.63
N ALA A 290 -6.38 -2.29 -18.36
CA ALA A 290 -6.02 -1.01 -17.76
C ALA A 290 -7.26 -0.34 -17.12
N VAL A 291 -7.05 0.27 -15.94
CA VAL A 291 -8.11 0.97 -15.20
C VAL A 291 -8.52 2.24 -15.96
N LEU A 292 -9.83 2.46 -16.07
CA LEU A 292 -10.43 3.63 -16.73
C LEU A 292 -11.15 4.50 -15.70
N LEU A 293 -10.71 5.74 -15.56
CA LEU A 293 -11.30 6.71 -14.64
C LEU A 293 -12.08 7.79 -15.39
N PRO A 294 -13.17 8.32 -14.82
CA PRO A 294 -13.84 9.47 -15.39
C PRO A 294 -12.90 10.68 -15.41
N GLU A 295 -12.87 11.41 -16.53
CA GLU A 295 -12.09 12.64 -16.60
C GLU A 295 -12.71 13.72 -15.70
N SER A 296 -11.89 14.38 -14.88
CA SER A 296 -12.40 15.37 -13.89
C SER A 296 -13.12 16.58 -14.53
N SER A 297 -12.97 16.81 -15.83
CA SER A 297 -13.69 17.83 -16.62
C SER A 297 -15.07 17.41 -17.12
N GLY A 298 -15.53 16.19 -16.81
CA GLY A 298 -16.82 15.67 -17.28
C GLY A 298 -16.78 15.09 -18.70
N GLY A 299 -15.64 14.50 -19.08
CA GLY A 299 -15.37 13.94 -20.41
C GLY A 299 -15.41 12.41 -20.51
N GLU A 300 -14.79 11.89 -21.57
CA GLU A 300 -14.60 10.46 -21.82
C GLU A 300 -13.71 9.82 -20.73
N ARG A 301 -13.87 8.51 -20.47
CA ARG A 301 -12.99 7.83 -19.49
C ARG A 301 -11.56 7.79 -20.04
N VAL A 302 -10.59 8.05 -19.17
CA VAL A 302 -9.16 8.05 -19.52
C VAL A 302 -8.45 6.93 -18.78
N PHE A 303 -7.47 6.31 -19.42
CA PHE A 303 -6.62 5.32 -18.78
C PHE A 303 -5.86 5.92 -17.61
N ASP A 304 -5.87 5.22 -16.49
CA ASP A 304 -5.11 5.59 -15.32
C ASP A 304 -3.65 5.18 -15.50
N THR A 305 -2.81 6.18 -15.76
CA THR A 305 -1.38 6.02 -16.02
C THR A 305 -0.62 7.10 -15.25
N THR A 306 0.66 6.88 -15.02
CA THR A 306 1.52 7.93 -14.46
C THR A 306 1.48 9.20 -15.32
N ASP A 307 1.42 9.08 -16.64
CA ASP A 307 1.35 10.24 -17.54
C ASP A 307 0.03 11.01 -17.42
N SER A 308 -1.12 10.31 -17.41
CA SER A 308 -2.42 10.96 -17.29
C SER A 308 -2.60 11.61 -15.91
N LEU A 309 -2.06 10.98 -14.87
CA LEU A 309 -1.98 11.54 -13.52
C LEU A 309 -1.14 12.83 -13.51
N LEU A 310 0.07 12.82 -14.08
CA LEU A 310 0.96 13.98 -14.08
C LEU A 310 0.42 15.10 -14.97
N ALA A 311 -0.14 14.78 -16.13
CA ALA A 311 -0.80 15.74 -17.00
C ALA A 311 -1.96 16.44 -16.29
N ALA A 312 -2.78 15.69 -15.53
CA ALA A 312 -3.86 16.26 -14.73
C ALA A 312 -3.33 17.23 -13.66
N LEU A 313 -2.14 16.99 -13.13
CA LEU A 313 -1.48 17.82 -12.12
C LEU A 313 -0.64 18.97 -12.70
N GLY A 314 -0.51 19.05 -14.02
CA GLY A 314 0.37 20.02 -14.69
C GLY A 314 1.86 19.76 -14.46
N CYS A 315 2.22 18.51 -14.15
CA CYS A 315 3.60 18.07 -13.95
C CYS A 315 4.13 17.38 -15.22
N GLU A 316 5.44 17.49 -15.46
CA GLU A 316 6.12 16.70 -16.49
C GLU A 316 6.87 15.54 -15.84
N ALA A 317 6.76 14.35 -16.42
CA ALA A 317 7.48 13.17 -15.96
C ALA A 317 8.99 13.33 -16.16
N SER A 318 9.78 12.82 -15.22
CA SER A 318 11.22 12.63 -15.44
C SER A 318 11.44 11.70 -16.63
N SER A 319 12.39 12.04 -17.52
CA SER A 319 12.72 11.20 -18.68
C SER A 319 13.22 9.80 -18.30
N ASN A 320 13.65 9.62 -17.05
CA ASN A 320 14.27 8.41 -16.53
C ASN A 320 13.32 7.57 -15.68
N ALA A 321 12.16 8.10 -15.27
CA ALA A 321 11.21 7.34 -14.45
C ALA A 321 10.44 6.32 -15.32
N PRO A 322 10.20 5.10 -14.82
CA PRO A 322 9.37 4.13 -15.52
C PRO A 322 7.93 4.63 -15.59
N ARG A 323 7.35 4.60 -16.79
CA ARG A 323 5.91 4.89 -16.96
C ARG A 323 5.12 3.68 -16.52
N ARG A 324 4.10 3.88 -15.70
CA ARG A 324 3.22 2.81 -15.25
C ARG A 324 1.78 3.03 -15.71
N THR A 325 1.11 1.92 -15.97
CA THR A 325 -0.33 1.85 -16.19
C THR A 325 -0.93 1.08 -15.02
N HIS A 326 -1.99 1.63 -14.45
CA HIS A 326 -2.77 0.97 -13.42
C HIS A 326 -3.62 -0.13 -14.08
N VAL A 327 -3.45 -1.36 -13.63
CA VAL A 327 -4.05 -2.56 -14.21
C VAL A 327 -4.86 -3.29 -13.15
N ARG A 328 -6.03 -3.79 -13.53
CA ARG A 328 -6.88 -4.63 -12.69
C ARG A 328 -7.30 -5.90 -13.42
N LEU A 329 -6.97 -7.05 -12.85
CA LEU A 329 -7.24 -8.38 -13.41
C LEU A 329 -8.08 -9.21 -12.45
N VAL A 330 -9.14 -9.83 -12.94
CA VAL A 330 -9.96 -10.79 -12.21
C VAL A 330 -9.61 -12.18 -12.70
N MET A 331 -9.23 -13.05 -11.78
CA MET A 331 -8.79 -14.41 -12.08
C MET A 331 -9.45 -15.44 -11.17
N THR A 332 -9.49 -16.70 -11.64
CA THR A 332 -10.00 -17.86 -10.90
C THR A 332 -9.01 -19.03 -11.08
N PRO A 333 -8.79 -19.90 -10.09
CA PRO A 333 -9.44 -19.94 -8.78
C PRO A 333 -8.95 -18.86 -7.81
N TYR A 334 -9.77 -18.57 -6.81
CA TYR A 334 -9.30 -17.98 -5.56
C TYR A 334 -8.47 -19.03 -4.79
N ALA A 335 -7.26 -18.67 -4.33
CA ALA A 335 -6.31 -19.59 -3.70
C ALA A 335 -5.75 -19.03 -2.39
N TYR A 336 -5.18 -19.91 -1.57
CA TYR A 336 -4.57 -19.61 -0.27
C TYR A 336 -3.03 -19.73 -0.32
N PRO A 337 -2.27 -18.90 0.40
CA PRO A 337 -0.81 -18.98 0.42
C PRO A 337 -0.32 -20.33 0.94
N VAL A 338 0.71 -20.92 0.33
CA VAL A 338 1.22 -22.24 0.74
C VAL A 338 1.68 -22.30 2.20
N GLN A 339 2.08 -21.16 2.77
CA GLN A 339 2.52 -21.01 4.15
C GLN A 339 1.41 -21.30 5.17
N THR A 340 0.14 -21.25 4.76
CA THR A 340 -1.00 -21.55 5.66
C THR A 340 -1.35 -23.04 5.71
N LEU A 341 -0.60 -23.90 5.02
CA LEU A 341 -0.75 -25.35 5.13
C LEU A 341 -0.16 -25.87 6.45
N GLU A 342 -0.93 -26.70 7.15
CA GLU A 342 -0.49 -27.29 8.42
C GLU A 342 0.08 -28.71 8.25
N LEU A 343 -0.22 -29.38 7.12
CA LEU A 343 0.09 -30.78 6.90
C LEU A 343 1.17 -30.95 5.82
N ALA A 344 2.19 -31.76 6.13
CA ALA A 344 3.33 -31.98 5.24
C ALA A 344 3.00 -32.80 3.98
N ASP A 345 2.02 -33.72 4.06
CA ASP A 345 1.54 -34.48 2.91
C ASP A 345 0.80 -33.59 1.92
N GLU A 346 -0.03 -32.65 2.40
CA GLU A 346 -0.66 -31.63 1.56
C GLU A 346 0.38 -30.74 0.85
N PHE A 347 1.44 -30.37 1.54
CA PHE A 347 2.54 -29.61 0.93
C PHE A 347 3.24 -30.39 -0.19
N ILE A 348 3.45 -31.70 -0.02
CA ILE A 348 4.02 -32.57 -1.07
C ILE A 348 3.09 -32.64 -2.29
N ILE A 349 1.78 -32.72 -2.08
CA ILE A 349 0.78 -32.69 -3.16
C ILE A 349 0.88 -31.37 -3.93
N VAL A 350 0.91 -30.24 -3.23
CA VAL A 350 1.07 -28.92 -3.85
C VAL A 350 2.33 -28.84 -4.70
N LEU A 351 3.48 -29.29 -4.19
CA LEU A 351 4.73 -29.27 -4.97
C LEU A 351 4.67 -30.17 -6.21
N ALA A 352 3.98 -31.30 -6.14
CA ALA A 352 3.78 -32.19 -7.29
C ALA A 352 2.97 -31.49 -8.38
N ASP A 353 1.85 -30.85 -8.01
CA ASP A 353 0.98 -30.10 -8.93
C ASP A 353 1.72 -28.91 -9.55
N ILE A 354 2.46 -28.15 -8.73
CA ILE A 354 3.27 -27.01 -9.20
C ILE A 354 4.31 -27.47 -10.22
N THR A 355 4.95 -28.63 -10.00
CA THR A 355 5.91 -29.18 -10.95
C THR A 355 5.22 -29.57 -12.26
N ALA A 356 4.06 -30.23 -12.19
CA ALA A 356 3.29 -30.63 -13.36
C ALA A 356 2.84 -29.42 -14.20
N VAL A 357 2.22 -28.42 -13.56
CA VAL A 357 1.73 -27.21 -14.25
C VAL A 357 2.88 -26.37 -14.80
N TYR A 358 3.99 -26.23 -14.07
CA TYR A 358 5.17 -25.52 -14.56
C TYR A 358 5.73 -26.18 -15.82
N MET A 359 5.86 -27.51 -15.85
CA MET A 359 6.34 -28.25 -17.01
C MET A 359 5.40 -28.12 -18.20
N ALA A 360 4.07 -28.16 -17.97
CA ALA A 360 3.09 -27.95 -19.02
C ALA A 360 3.15 -26.53 -19.60
N ILE A 361 3.24 -25.50 -18.76
CA ILE A 361 3.37 -24.09 -19.19
C ILE A 361 4.68 -23.90 -19.98
N ALA A 362 5.78 -24.48 -19.53
CA ALA A 362 7.05 -24.43 -20.25
C ALA A 362 6.95 -25.11 -21.62
N GLN A 363 6.55 -26.39 -21.66
CA GLN A 363 6.64 -27.20 -22.88
C GLN A 363 5.54 -26.88 -23.89
N GLN A 364 4.32 -26.61 -23.42
CA GLN A 364 3.16 -26.45 -24.30
C GLN A 364 2.88 -24.98 -24.62
N CYS A 365 3.10 -24.07 -23.66
CA CYS A 365 2.85 -22.65 -23.87
C CYS A 365 4.09 -21.87 -24.32
N GLY A 366 5.30 -22.44 -24.18
CA GLY A 366 6.55 -21.75 -24.48
C GLY A 366 6.82 -20.60 -23.51
N ILE A 367 6.46 -20.76 -22.23
CA ILE A 367 6.55 -19.72 -21.20
C ILE A 367 7.42 -20.21 -20.04
N LEU A 368 8.45 -19.44 -19.70
CA LEU A 368 9.19 -19.59 -18.44
C LEU A 368 8.64 -18.60 -17.42
N HIS A 369 8.24 -19.07 -16.25
CA HIS A 369 7.70 -18.23 -15.16
C HIS A 369 8.72 -17.23 -14.63
N ARG A 370 9.97 -17.68 -14.43
CA ARG A 370 11.14 -16.96 -13.91
C ARG A 370 11.06 -16.43 -12.47
N ASP A 371 9.87 -16.37 -11.88
CA ASP A 371 9.68 -15.93 -10.49
C ASP A 371 9.04 -17.03 -9.62
N ILE A 372 9.71 -18.17 -9.49
CA ILE A 372 9.23 -19.28 -8.64
C ILE A 372 9.72 -19.05 -7.22
N SER A 373 8.79 -18.70 -6.33
CA SER A 373 9.05 -18.46 -4.91
C SER A 373 7.90 -19.01 -4.06
N SER A 374 8.10 -19.12 -2.75
CA SER A 374 7.03 -19.53 -1.84
C SER A 374 5.84 -18.57 -1.83
N ALA A 375 6.04 -17.30 -2.21
CA ALA A 375 4.96 -16.30 -2.32
C ALA A 375 4.06 -16.53 -3.55
N ASN A 376 4.59 -17.19 -4.59
CA ASN A 376 3.89 -17.45 -5.86
C ASN A 376 3.36 -18.89 -5.96
N ILE A 377 3.56 -19.69 -4.92
CA ILE A 377 2.97 -21.02 -4.76
C ILE A 377 1.78 -20.90 -3.81
N MET A 378 0.61 -21.26 -4.30
CA MET A 378 -0.65 -21.23 -3.56
C MET A 378 -1.31 -22.60 -3.62
N TYR A 379 -2.42 -22.76 -2.90
CA TYR A 379 -3.25 -23.97 -2.96
C TYR A 379 -4.74 -23.64 -2.94
N THR A 380 -5.53 -24.59 -3.43
CA THR A 380 -6.98 -24.60 -3.31
C THR A 380 -7.43 -25.86 -2.60
N ARG A 381 -8.67 -25.84 -2.10
CA ARG A 381 -9.35 -27.04 -1.59
C ARG A 381 -10.62 -27.28 -2.37
N ASP A 382 -10.76 -28.49 -2.90
CA ASP A 382 -12.00 -28.90 -3.53
C ASP A 382 -13.11 -29.19 -2.49
N PRO A 383 -14.38 -29.34 -2.90
CA PRO A 383 -15.47 -29.62 -1.97
C PRO A 383 -15.36 -30.97 -1.24
N ALA A 384 -14.54 -31.91 -1.72
CA ALA A 384 -14.26 -33.17 -1.06
C ALA A 384 -13.13 -33.06 -0.03
N GLY A 385 -12.45 -31.91 0.04
CA GLY A 385 -11.33 -31.63 0.93
C GLY A 385 -9.95 -31.90 0.31
N GLY A 386 -9.89 -32.28 -0.97
CA GLY A 386 -8.63 -32.47 -1.69
C GLY A 386 -7.87 -31.16 -1.89
N VAL A 387 -6.56 -31.20 -1.69
CA VAL A 387 -5.66 -30.05 -1.88
C VAL A 387 -5.06 -30.10 -3.28
N HIS A 388 -5.03 -28.94 -3.95
CA HIS A 388 -4.42 -28.79 -5.27
C HIS A 388 -3.52 -27.56 -5.29
N GLY A 389 -2.31 -27.70 -5.84
CA GLY A 389 -1.35 -26.61 -5.98
C GLY A 389 -1.71 -25.65 -7.12
N VAL A 390 -1.49 -24.35 -6.90
CA VAL A 390 -1.76 -23.28 -7.88
C VAL A 390 -0.53 -22.39 -8.03
N LEU A 391 0.00 -22.29 -9.26
CA LEU A 391 1.12 -21.39 -9.57
C LEU A 391 0.58 -20.02 -10.02
N VAL A 392 0.97 -18.95 -9.34
CA VAL A 392 0.47 -17.58 -9.58
C VAL A 392 1.59 -16.58 -9.91
N ASP A 393 1.19 -15.36 -10.29
CA ASP A 393 2.04 -14.20 -10.59
C ASP A 393 2.92 -14.29 -11.84
N PHE A 394 2.31 -14.03 -13.01
CA PHE A 394 2.97 -14.18 -14.31
C PHE A 394 3.58 -12.87 -14.84
N ASP A 395 3.96 -11.95 -13.96
CA ASP A 395 4.47 -10.63 -14.35
C ASP A 395 5.89 -10.67 -14.93
N TYR A 396 6.73 -11.62 -14.51
CA TYR A 396 8.14 -11.71 -14.91
C TYR A 396 8.41 -12.75 -16.00
N VAL A 397 7.35 -13.22 -16.67
CA VAL A 397 7.48 -14.31 -17.63
C VAL A 397 8.33 -13.97 -18.84
N GLN A 398 8.99 -14.98 -19.38
CA GLN A 398 9.65 -14.93 -20.67
C GLN A 398 8.98 -15.89 -21.64
N ARG A 399 8.60 -15.37 -22.83
CA ARG A 399 8.11 -16.18 -23.95
C ARG A 399 9.27 -16.60 -24.83
N GLY A 400 9.31 -17.86 -25.23
CA GLY A 400 10.34 -18.37 -26.15
C GLY A 400 10.16 -19.86 -26.46
N ASN A 401 10.85 -20.33 -27.49
CA ASN A 401 10.98 -21.77 -27.73
C ASN A 401 11.92 -22.34 -26.66
N ILE A 402 11.36 -22.90 -25.60
CA ILE A 402 12.12 -23.59 -24.57
C ILE A 402 12.65 -24.88 -25.22
N PRO A 403 13.98 -25.06 -25.34
CA PRO A 403 14.54 -26.26 -25.94
C PRO A 403 14.12 -27.47 -25.11
N THR A 404 13.40 -28.41 -25.72
CA THR A 404 12.89 -29.60 -25.03
C THR A 404 13.98 -30.63 -24.76
N ASN A 405 15.18 -30.44 -25.31
CA ASN A 405 16.33 -31.32 -25.12
C ASN A 405 17.57 -30.55 -24.65
N GLN A 406 18.27 -31.11 -23.67
CA GLN A 406 19.57 -30.62 -23.17
C GLN A 406 20.60 -30.43 -24.29
N SER A 407 20.52 -31.23 -25.36
CA SER A 407 21.41 -31.14 -26.54
C SER A 407 21.18 -29.88 -27.38
N GLU A 408 19.95 -29.36 -27.46
CA GLU A 408 19.64 -28.15 -28.25
C GLU A 408 19.98 -26.86 -27.50
N ALA A 409 19.92 -26.87 -26.16
CA ALA A 409 20.36 -25.76 -25.32
C ALA A 409 21.89 -25.57 -25.36
N ILE A 410 22.64 -26.68 -25.45
CA ILE A 410 24.10 -26.68 -25.63
C ILE A 410 24.49 -26.19 -27.03
N GLU A 411 23.78 -26.59 -28.09
CA GLU A 411 24.03 -26.10 -29.46
C GLU A 411 23.72 -24.61 -29.65
N ARG A 412 22.81 -24.05 -28.85
CA ARG A 412 22.46 -22.61 -28.88
C ARG A 412 23.38 -21.73 -28.04
N GLY A 413 24.32 -22.31 -27.29
CA GLY A 413 25.27 -21.56 -26.46
C GLY A 413 24.64 -20.87 -25.25
N GLU A 414 23.52 -21.39 -24.74
CA GLU A 414 22.78 -20.81 -23.60
C GLU A 414 23.24 -21.37 -22.24
N ILE A 415 24.30 -22.18 -22.24
CA ILE A 415 25.00 -22.63 -21.03
C ILE A 415 26.44 -22.16 -21.15
N ASP A 416 26.78 -21.05 -20.51
CA ASP A 416 28.16 -20.60 -20.38
C ASP A 416 28.91 -21.59 -19.47
N GLN A 417 29.78 -22.40 -20.09
CA GLN A 417 30.87 -23.06 -19.40
C GLN A 417 31.95 -22.03 -19.13
N GLU A 418 31.78 -21.21 -18.09
CA GLU A 418 32.84 -20.69 -17.23
C GLU A 418 32.21 -19.80 -16.15
N ALA A 419 32.42 -20.18 -14.89
CA ALA A 419 32.17 -19.31 -13.77
C ALA A 419 33.22 -18.19 -13.79
N ASP A 420 32.78 -16.95 -13.98
CA ASP A 420 33.55 -15.78 -13.61
C ASP A 420 32.67 -14.85 -12.76
N ASP A 421 33.16 -14.60 -11.55
CA ASP A 421 32.52 -13.82 -10.50
C ASP A 421 32.45 -12.34 -10.93
N THR A 422 31.26 -11.82 -11.25
CA THR A 422 31.00 -10.37 -11.16
C THR A 422 29.53 -10.05 -10.89
N ASP A 423 29.27 -9.80 -9.60
CA ASP A 423 28.40 -8.77 -9.02
C ASP A 423 27.21 -8.25 -9.86
N GLY A 424 26.06 -8.90 -9.68
CA GLY A 424 24.74 -8.39 -10.06
C GLY A 424 23.99 -7.92 -8.82
N SER A 425 24.39 -6.78 -8.26
CA SER A 425 23.60 -6.08 -7.25
C SER A 425 22.35 -5.45 -7.89
N ASP A 426 21.19 -6.03 -7.60
CA ASP A 426 19.95 -5.30 -7.31
C ASP A 426 18.93 -6.29 -6.74
N ALA A 427 19.22 -6.74 -5.53
CA ALA A 427 18.32 -7.44 -4.65
C ALA A 427 17.93 -6.50 -3.52
N THR A 428 16.71 -5.96 -3.53
CA THR A 428 16.06 -5.43 -2.32
C THR A 428 14.54 -5.55 -2.44
N ASP A 429 13.99 -6.71 -2.12
CA ASP A 429 12.68 -6.86 -1.51
C ASP A 429 12.82 -7.69 -0.22
N GLY A 430 13.58 -7.13 0.72
CA GLY A 430 13.73 -7.70 2.05
C GLY A 430 12.39 -7.69 2.80
N SER A 431 11.73 -8.83 2.82
CA SER A 431 10.79 -9.20 3.88
C SER A 431 11.58 -9.88 4.99
N ASP A 432 11.93 -9.14 6.05
CA ASP A 432 12.40 -9.76 7.30
C ASP A 432 11.47 -9.38 8.45
N ALA A 433 10.83 -10.42 8.97
CA ALA A 433 10.09 -10.42 10.21
C ALA A 433 11.04 -10.15 11.38
N THR A 434 10.61 -9.27 12.27
CA THR A 434 11.22 -9.10 13.58
C THR A 434 10.86 -10.29 14.47
N ASP A 435 11.84 -11.13 14.82
CA ASP A 435 11.83 -11.83 16.09
C ASP A 435 12.92 -11.24 17.00
N GLY A 436 12.53 -11.06 18.25
CA GLY A 436 13.43 -10.67 19.32
C GLY A 436 13.80 -11.92 20.10
N SER A 437 15.09 -12.05 20.41
CA SER A 437 15.53 -12.72 21.61
C SER A 437 16.80 -12.07 22.11
N ASP A 438 16.72 -11.51 23.32
CA ASP A 438 17.84 -11.25 24.20
C ASP A 438 18.70 -12.51 24.32
N ASP A 439 20.02 -12.35 24.32
CA ASP A 439 20.88 -13.12 25.21
C ASP A 439 22.16 -12.34 25.51
N THR A 440 22.40 -12.27 26.81
CA THR A 440 23.56 -11.72 27.48
C THR A 440 24.83 -12.53 27.18
N ASP A 441 25.93 -11.87 26.86
CA ASP A 441 27.23 -12.29 27.38
C ASP A 441 28.04 -11.06 27.79
N GLY A 442 28.62 -11.17 28.98
CA GLY A 442 29.65 -10.28 29.45
C GLY A 442 30.99 -10.93 29.19
N SER A 443 31.97 -10.09 28.86
CA SER A 443 33.35 -10.33 29.24
C SER A 443 34.03 -8.99 29.52
N ASP A 444 34.47 -8.89 30.77
CA ASP A 444 35.49 -7.95 31.22
C ASP A 444 36.73 -8.08 30.34
N ASP A 445 37.42 -6.97 30.08
CA ASP A 445 38.86 -6.91 30.30
C ASP A 445 39.36 -5.47 30.44
N THR A 446 40.28 -5.37 31.38
CA THR A 446 40.88 -4.21 32.03
C THR A 446 42.04 -3.59 31.26
N ASP A 447 42.22 -2.28 31.36
CA ASP A 447 43.48 -1.55 31.63
C ASP A 447 43.16 -0.04 31.58
N GLY A 448 43.51 0.85 32.50
CA GLY A 448 44.65 0.89 33.41
C GLY A 448 45.38 2.24 33.20
N SER A 449 45.75 2.90 34.32
CA SER A 449 46.59 4.12 34.47
C SER A 449 45.89 5.48 34.31
N ASP A 450 45.68 6.25 35.39
CA ASP A 450 46.62 7.14 36.16
C ASP A 450 46.49 8.59 35.60
N ASP A 451 46.40 9.70 36.35
CA ASP A 451 46.92 10.11 37.65
C ASP A 451 46.23 11.42 38.13
N THR A 452 46.05 11.56 39.45
CA THR A 452 46.26 12.73 40.38
C THR A 452 45.87 14.18 39.97
N ASP A 453 45.54 15.17 40.82
CA ASP A 453 45.57 15.47 42.26
C ASP A 453 44.64 16.70 42.46
N GLY A 454 43.82 16.84 43.50
CA GLY A 454 44.20 17.53 44.75
C GLY A 454 43.09 18.50 45.21
N SER A 455 42.50 18.25 46.40
CA SER A 455 42.50 19.09 47.63
C SER A 455 41.52 20.28 47.65
N GLU A 456 40.77 20.65 48.70
CA GLU A 456 40.69 20.28 50.13
C GLU A 456 39.35 20.86 50.72
N GLY A 457 38.84 20.30 51.81
CA GLY A 457 37.62 20.73 52.54
C GLY A 457 37.85 21.90 53.54
N PRO A 458 37.22 21.96 54.74
CA PRO A 458 36.28 20.98 55.33
C PRO A 458 35.15 21.56 56.24
N GLU A 459 34.44 20.64 56.92
CA GLU A 459 33.73 20.74 58.23
C GLU A 459 32.32 21.37 58.28
N GLN A 460 31.29 20.82 58.98
CA GLN A 460 31.32 20.15 60.29
C GLN A 460 30.01 19.37 60.64
N SER A 461 30.18 18.21 61.30
CA SER A 461 29.41 17.57 62.39
C SER A 461 27.90 17.19 62.29
N GLY A 462 27.62 15.88 62.52
CA GLY A 462 26.32 15.27 62.89
C GLY A 462 25.92 15.47 64.38
N PRO A 463 25.19 14.55 65.09
CA PRO A 463 25.12 13.10 64.88
C PRO A 463 23.77 12.35 65.18
N ALA A 464 23.84 11.01 64.98
CA ALA A 464 23.27 9.88 65.75
C ALA A 464 21.76 9.54 65.63
N GLU A 465 21.40 8.38 65.05
CA GLU A 465 21.18 7.02 65.64
C GLU A 465 19.65 6.72 65.60
N GLN A 466 19.07 5.55 65.34
CA GLN A 466 19.41 4.15 65.64
C GLN A 466 18.38 3.21 64.94
N SER A 467 18.76 1.92 64.79
CA SER A 467 17.94 0.68 64.75
C SER A 467 17.02 0.30 63.55
N GLY A 468 17.39 -0.81 62.88
CA GLY A 468 16.46 -1.82 62.31
C GLY A 468 15.96 -2.79 63.41
N PRO A 469 15.33 -3.96 63.14
CA PRO A 469 15.33 -4.75 61.89
C PRO A 469 13.97 -5.39 61.50
N ALA A 470 13.95 -6.16 60.38
CA ALA A 470 13.38 -7.53 60.23
C ALA A 470 12.63 -7.82 58.90
N GLU A 471 12.80 -9.08 58.48
CA GLU A 471 12.55 -9.77 57.20
C GLU A 471 11.10 -10.03 56.74
N GLN A 472 10.92 -10.04 55.40
CA GLN A 472 10.16 -10.97 54.51
C GLN A 472 8.63 -11.17 54.67
N PRO A 473 7.89 -11.76 53.68
CA PRO A 473 8.23 -12.18 52.29
C PRO A 473 7.25 -11.66 51.19
N ALA A 474 7.56 -11.98 49.93
CA ALA A 474 6.69 -11.81 48.75
C ALA A 474 5.51 -12.80 48.71
N PRO A 475 4.41 -12.50 47.98
CA PRO A 475 3.45 -13.51 47.53
C PRO A 475 3.49 -13.71 46.00
N THR A 476 3.89 -14.94 45.64
CA THR A 476 3.31 -15.90 44.68
C THR A 476 2.45 -15.40 43.50
N GLU A 477 2.87 -15.81 42.31
CA GLU A 477 2.13 -15.81 41.04
C GLU A 477 0.83 -16.64 41.09
N GLN A 478 -0.19 -16.17 40.36
CA GLN A 478 -1.27 -17.00 39.83
C GLN A 478 -1.48 -16.71 38.33
N PRO A 479 -1.76 -17.72 37.49
CA PRO A 479 -1.87 -17.57 36.05
C PRO A 479 -3.27 -17.07 35.66
N THR A 480 -3.34 -16.22 34.64
CA THR A 480 -4.61 -15.84 33.98
C THR A 480 -4.55 -16.13 32.48
N PRO A 481 -5.71 -16.36 31.84
CA PRO A 481 -5.88 -17.38 30.82
C PRO A 481 -5.61 -16.88 29.39
N ALA A 482 -5.37 -17.85 28.50
CA ALA A 482 -5.28 -17.68 27.05
C ALA A 482 -6.36 -16.74 26.49
N GLU A 483 -5.92 -15.63 25.90
CA GLU A 483 -6.76 -14.75 25.09
C GLU A 483 -6.82 -15.30 23.67
N GLN A 484 -8.05 -15.54 23.22
CA GLN A 484 -8.41 -15.95 21.86
C GLN A 484 -8.07 -14.84 20.85
N PRO A 485 -7.77 -15.17 19.59
CA PRO A 485 -7.47 -14.17 18.57
C PRO A 485 -8.68 -13.28 18.28
N ALA A 486 -8.43 -11.99 18.19
CA ALA A 486 -9.43 -10.96 17.88
C ALA A 486 -10.05 -11.16 16.48
N PRO A 487 -11.33 -10.84 16.27
CA PRO A 487 -11.97 -10.89 14.96
C PRO A 487 -11.44 -9.78 14.02
N ALA A 488 -11.43 -10.10 12.73
CA ALA A 488 -10.93 -9.28 11.62
C ALA A 488 -11.41 -7.81 11.67
N GLU A 489 -10.47 -6.89 11.45
CA GLU A 489 -10.73 -5.45 11.38
C GLU A 489 -11.68 -5.12 10.22
N HIS A 490 -12.82 -4.52 10.57
CA HIS A 490 -13.77 -3.97 9.61
C HIS A 490 -13.14 -2.79 8.85
N LEU A 491 -13.15 -2.85 7.52
CA LEU A 491 -12.99 -1.68 6.66
C LEU A 491 -14.00 -0.62 7.09
N VAL A 492 -13.52 0.52 7.58
CA VAL A 492 -14.35 1.64 8.02
C VAL A 492 -15.02 2.25 6.79
N ALA A 493 -16.33 2.02 6.65
CA ALA A 493 -17.16 2.72 5.67
C ALA A 493 -17.23 4.20 6.07
N THR A 494 -16.76 5.08 5.19
CA THR A 494 -17.08 6.51 5.27
C THR A 494 -18.41 6.70 4.52
N HIS A 495 -19.45 7.06 5.26
CA HIS A 495 -20.81 7.20 4.75
C HIS A 495 -20.95 8.36 3.75
N HIS A 496 -21.67 8.11 2.65
CA HIS A 496 -22.19 9.14 1.75
C HIS A 496 -23.72 9.04 1.69
N PRO A 497 -24.48 10.10 2.00
CA PRO A 497 -25.85 10.22 1.53
C PRO A 497 -25.93 11.20 0.35
N GLU A 498 -26.45 10.73 -0.78
CA GLU A 498 -26.87 11.61 -1.87
C GLU A 498 -28.40 11.79 -1.86
N ALA A 499 -28.78 13.06 -1.87
CA ALA A 499 -30.03 13.76 -2.20
C ALA A 499 -31.39 13.03 -2.17
N ALA A 500 -32.30 13.65 -1.41
CA ALA A 500 -33.74 13.41 -1.39
C ALA A 500 -34.44 13.88 -2.67
N GLU A 501 -35.27 13.01 -3.26
CA GLU A 501 -36.46 13.41 -3.99
C GLU A 501 -37.59 13.72 -3.00
N GLY A 502 -38.22 14.88 -3.14
CA GLY A 502 -39.41 15.29 -2.38
C GLY A 502 -39.56 16.78 -2.18
#